data_AF-A0A7G8ED69-F1
#
_entry.id   AF-A0A7G8ED69-F1
#
_cell.length_a   1.000
_cell.length_b   1.000
_cell.length_c   1.000
_cell.angle_alpha   90.00
_cell.angle_beta   90.00
_cell.angle_gamma   90.00
#
_symmetry.space_group_name_H-M   'P 1'
#
loop_
_entity.id
_entity.type
_entity.pdbx_description
1 polymer ?
#
loop_
_entity_poly.entity_id
_entity_poly.type
_entity_poly.pdbx_seq_one_letter_code
_entity_poly.pdbx_strand_id
1 'polypeptide(L)' 'MDSTSTKQDAWFQDAAAAQIKGERMASAELLNGRVAMLGFVIGVLTEALTGHGILSQITFGVLGLS' A
#
# COMPACT_ATOMS: atom_id res chain seq x y z
N MET A 1 -5.91 6.68 -45.60
CA MET A 1 -4.96 7.46 -44.77
C MET A 1 -5.07 7.01 -43.30
N ASP A 2 -4.79 5.75 -42.92
CA ASP A 2 -5.55 5.21 -41.77
C ASP A 2 -4.79 4.39 -40.70
N SER A 3 -3.50 4.07 -40.85
CA SER A 3 -2.81 3.19 -39.88
C SER A 3 -1.61 3.81 -39.16
N THR A 4 -0.94 4.78 -39.77
CA THR A 4 0.20 5.49 -39.18
C THR A 4 -0.25 6.61 -38.23
N SER A 5 -1.31 7.35 -38.57
CA SER A 5 -1.88 8.40 -37.73
C SER A 5 -2.41 7.85 -36.40
N THR A 6 -3.19 6.76 -36.44
CA THR A 6 -3.77 6.13 -35.24
C THR A 6 -2.71 5.62 -34.25
N LYS A 7 -1.59 5.08 -34.75
CA LYS A 7 -0.46 4.67 -33.90
C LYS A 7 0.28 5.88 -33.32
N GLN A 8 0.35 6.97 -34.09
CA GLN A 8 0.91 8.22 -33.60
C GLN A 8 0.07 8.81 -32.46
N ASP A 9 -1.25 8.85 -32.59
CA ASP A 9 -2.13 9.37 -31.54
C ASP A 9 -2.13 8.49 -30.27
N ALA A 10 -2.01 7.17 -30.46
CA ALA A 10 -1.95 6.21 -29.36
C ALA A 10 -0.69 6.35 -28.49
N TRP A 11 0.50 6.60 -29.05
CA TRP A 11 1.73 6.74 -28.24
C TRP A 11 1.73 8.05 -27.44
N PHE A 12 1.17 9.13 -28.00
CA PHE A 12 1.02 10.39 -27.28
C PHE A 12 0.07 10.24 -26.08
N GLN A 13 -1.04 9.53 -26.27
CA GLN A 13 -1.97 9.22 -25.18
C GLN A 13 -1.35 8.31 -24.12
N ASP A 14 -0.59 7.29 -24.52
CA ASP A 14 0.08 6.37 -23.59
C ASP A 14 1.17 7.09 -22.78
N ALA A 15 1.97 7.95 -23.41
CA ALA A 15 2.97 8.76 -22.72
C ALA A 15 2.34 9.74 -21.72
N ALA A 16 1.24 10.40 -22.09
CA ALA A 16 0.49 11.28 -21.19
C ALA A 16 -0.17 10.49 -20.04
N ALA A 17 -0.72 9.31 -20.32
CA ALA A 17 -1.31 8.44 -19.31
C ALA A 17 -0.25 7.91 -18.33
N ALA A 18 0.96 7.58 -18.81
CA ALA A 18 2.08 7.14 -17.99
C ALA A 18 2.55 8.24 -17.03
N GLN A 19 2.58 9.50 -17.45
CA GLN A 19 2.93 10.63 -16.57
C GLN A 19 1.91 10.83 -15.46
N ILE A 20 0.60 10.86 -15.79
CA ILE A 20 -0.47 11.00 -14.79
C ILE A 20 -0.46 9.82 -13.81
N LYS A 21 -0.14 8.61 -14.30
CA LYS A 21 -0.02 7.42 -13.47
C LYS A 21 1.18 7.53 -12.52
N GLY A 22 2.34 8.00 -13.00
CA GLY A 22 3.54 8.18 -12.20
C GLY A 22 3.33 9.09 -10.98
N GLU A 23 2.67 10.23 -11.16
CA GLU A 23 2.38 11.16 -10.05
C GLU A 23 1.44 10.55 -8.99
N ARG A 24 0.46 9.75 -9.44
CA ARG A 24 -0.45 9.03 -8.54
C ARG A 24 0.27 7.93 -7.75
N MET A 25 1.24 7.25 -8.38
CA MET A 25 2.04 6.21 -7.71
C MET A 25 2.92 6.81 -6.61
N ALA A 26 3.62 7.92 -6.90
CA ALA A 26 4.47 8.59 -5.90
C ALA A 26 3.67 9.04 -4.67
N SER A 27 2.46 9.56 -4.89
CA SER A 27 1.53 9.89 -3.79
C SER A 27 1.09 8.65 -3.02
N ALA A 28 0.79 7.55 -3.73
CA ALA A 28 0.38 6.29 -3.11
C ALA A 28 1.51 5.65 -2.28
N GLU A 29 2.76 5.72 -2.74
CA GLU A 29 3.94 5.24 -2.00
C GLU A 29 4.10 5.97 -0.66
N LEU A 30 3.99 7.30 -0.66
CA LEU A 30 4.07 8.11 0.56
C LEU A 30 2.91 7.81 1.52
N LEU A 31 1.70 7.63 1.00
CA LEU A 31 0.53 7.26 1.80
C LEU A 31 0.70 5.87 2.42
N ASN A 32 1.12 4.88 1.63
CA ASN A 32 1.39 3.52 2.12
C ASN A 32 2.47 3.52 3.19
N GLY A 33 3.56 4.28 3.01
CA GLY A 33 4.62 4.43 4.01
C GLY A 33 4.11 5.01 5.34
N ARG A 34 3.28 6.06 5.29
CA ARG A 34 2.69 6.67 6.50
C ARG A 34 1.74 5.73 7.22
N VAL A 35 0.87 5.05 6.46
CA VAL A 35 -0.06 4.06 7.02
C VAL A 35 0.71 2.91 7.67
N ALA A 36 1.79 2.44 7.05
CA ALA A 36 2.63 1.39 7.62
C ALA A 36 3.31 1.83 8.93
N MET A 37 3.88 3.04 8.98
CA MET A 37 4.48 3.59 10.20
C MET A 37 3.44 3.74 11.33
N LEU A 38 2.23 4.22 11.01
CA LEU A 38 1.15 4.33 11.97
C LEU A 38 0.70 2.95 12.47
N GLY A 39 0.54 1.97 11.56
CA GLY A 39 0.18 0.59 11.94
C GLY A 39 1.20 -0.04 12.87
N PHE A 40 2.49 0.19 12.62
CA PHE A 40 3.56 -0.27 13.51
C PHE A 40 3.51 0.41 14.89
N VAL A 41 3.39 1.73 14.93
CA VAL A 41 3.31 2.48 16.20
C VAL A 41 2.08 2.08 17.01
N ILE A 42 0.91 1.96 16.36
CA ILE A 42 -0.32 1.51 17.00
C ILE A 42 -0.15 0.08 17.52
N GLY A 43 0.49 -0.81 16.76
CA GLY A 43 0.80 -2.18 17.20
C GLY A 43 1.61 -2.18 18.49
N VAL A 44 2.75 -1.49 18.49
CA VAL A 44 3.63 -1.38 19.67
C VAL A 44 2.91 -0.75 20.87
N LEU A 45 2.15 0.34 20.65
CA LEU A 45 1.38 0.99 21.72
C LEU A 45 0.29 0.08 22.28
N THR A 46 -0.39 -0.68 21.43
CA THR A 46 -1.45 -1.62 21.86
C THR A 46 -0.85 -2.75 22.69
N GLU A 47 0.33 -3.26 22.32
CA GLU A 47 1.08 -4.25 23.10
C GLU A 47 1.51 -3.69 24.46
N ALA A 48 2.02 -2.45 24.48
CA ALA A 48 2.45 -1.78 25.71
C ALA A 48 1.30 -1.51 26.67
N LEU A 49 0.13 -1.08 26.17
CA LEU A 49 -1.04 -0.75 26.99
C LEU A 49 -1.77 -1.99 27.51
N THR A 50 -1.86 -3.04 26.69
CA THR A 50 -2.59 -4.27 27.06
C THR A 50 -1.75 -5.16 27.99
N GLY A 51 -0.42 -4.98 28.02
CA GLY A 51 0.51 -5.76 28.84
C GLY A 51 0.61 -7.25 28.45
N HIS A 52 -0.22 -7.68 27.50
CA HIS A 52 -0.23 -8.98 26.86
C HIS A 52 -0.02 -8.70 25.38
N GLY A 53 1.17 -9.02 24.86
CA GLY A 53 1.45 -8.84 23.44
C GLY A 53 0.34 -9.50 22.60
N ILE A 54 -0.06 -8.89 21.49
CA ILE A 54 -1.02 -9.45 20.53
C ILE A 54 -0.59 -10.89 20.17
N LEU A 55 0.72 -11.15 20.18
CA LEU A 55 1.33 -12.47 20.01
C LEU A 55 0.90 -13.50 21.06
N SER A 56 0.71 -13.11 22.32
CA SER A 56 0.20 -13.99 23.38
C SER A 56 -1.27 -14.32 23.18
N GLN A 57 -2.11 -13.37 22.75
CA GLN A 57 -3.52 -13.64 22.47
C GLN A 57 -3.75 -14.42 21.17
N ILE A 58 -2.93 -14.23 20.13
CA ILE A 58 -3.01 -15.05 18.91
C ILE A 58 -2.40 -16.44 19.15
N THR A 59 -1.29 -16.55 19.90
CA THR A 59 -0.71 -17.85 20.29
C THR A 59 -1.66 -18.64 21.19
N PHE A 60 -2.17 -18.07 22.29
CA PHE A 60 -3.05 -18.81 23.19
C PHE A 60 -4.49 -18.91 22.67
N GLY A 61 -5.01 -17.86 22.04
CA GLY A 61 -6.39 -17.80 21.56
C GLY A 61 -6.62 -18.43 20.20
N VAL A 62 -5.65 -18.38 19.27
CA VAL A 62 -5.77 -19.00 17.93
C VAL A 62 -5.09 -20.36 17.83
N LEU A 63 -3.98 -20.61 18.54
CA LEU A 63 -3.28 -21.91 18.50
C LEU A 63 -3.70 -22.89 19.60
N GLY A 64 -4.58 -22.49 20.53
CA GLY A 64 -5.29 -23.40 21.44
C GLY A 64 -4.41 -24.52 22.02
N LEU A 65 -3.23 -24.18 22.55
CA LEU A 65 -2.43 -25.15 23.27
C LEU A 65 -2.91 -25.18 24.72
N SER A 66 -3.88 -26.07 24.95
CA SER A 66 -4.24 -26.66 26.24
C SER A 66 -3.75 -28.10 26.29
#